data_AF-A0A1M3M8T8-F1
#
_entry.id   AF-A0A1M3M8T8-F1
#
_cell.length_a   1.000
_cell.length_b   1.000
_cell.length_c   1.000
_cell.angle_alpha   90.00
_cell.angle_beta   90.00
_cell.angle_gamma   90.00
#
_symmetry.space_group_name_H-M   'P 1'
#
loop_
_entity.id
_entity.type
_entity.pdbx_description
1 polymer ?
#
loop_
_entity_poly.entity_id
_entity_poly.type
_entity_poly.pdbx_seq_one_letter_code
_entity_poly.pdbx_strand_id
1 'polypeptide(L)'
;MKKYIGILSVSLSGIGIYLFDKIWGSQIDWDKFREFKIGNLLSKQISLLSLIIFVGLSILIYFILKRFVKKDTIYNRKQRQLRKIDKMEDNQNGLLFRWGVYFDYGSKPFISDLETYCTKHGEPPIRFVNNRCPYQDCTNNRQTINTHYVKNLIESDLINKWEKSK
;
A
#
# COMPACT_ATOMS: atom_id res chain seq x y z
N MET A 1 -7.07 2.64 -11.62
CA MET A 1 -8.11 2.79 -12.67
C MET A 1 -7.89 1.87 -13.86
N LYS A 2 -6.70 1.80 -14.49
CA LYS A 2 -6.46 0.96 -15.69
C LYS A 2 -6.81 -0.54 -15.56
N LYS A 3 -6.59 -1.19 -14.41
CA LYS A 3 -6.93 -2.61 -14.21
C LYS A 3 -8.44 -2.92 -14.24
N TYR A 4 -9.29 -2.00 -13.82
CA TYR A 4 -10.73 -2.21 -13.74
C TYR A 4 -11.43 -2.02 -15.10
N ILE A 5 -10.82 -1.22 -15.98
CA ILE A 5 -11.31 -1.01 -17.36
C ILE A 5 -11.19 -2.30 -18.17
N GLY A 6 -10.13 -3.09 -17.98
CA GLY A 6 -9.96 -4.38 -18.66
C GLY A 6 -10.97 -5.45 -18.23
N ILE A 7 -11.35 -5.46 -16.95
CA ILE A 7 -12.37 -6.40 -16.44
C ILE A 7 -13.77 -5.99 -16.92
N LEU A 8 -14.06 -4.69 -16.93
CA LEU A 8 -15.29 -4.12 -17.53
C LEU A 8 -15.36 -4.37 -19.04
N SER A 9 -14.23 -4.27 -19.76
CA SER A 9 -14.21 -4.56 -21.20
C SER A 9 -14.37 -6.04 -21.51
N VAL A 10 -13.83 -6.95 -20.68
CA VAL A 10 -14.03 -8.40 -20.87
C VAL A 10 -15.47 -8.81 -20.54
N SER A 11 -16.08 -8.22 -19.51
CA SER A 11 -17.49 -8.44 -19.18
C SER A 11 -18.47 -7.84 -20.21
N LEU A 12 -18.08 -6.75 -20.88
CA LEU A 12 -18.80 -6.18 -22.03
C LEU A 12 -18.37 -6.76 -23.39
N SER A 13 -17.34 -7.62 -23.44
CA SER A 13 -16.93 -8.30 -24.66
C SER A 13 -17.80 -9.52 -24.93
N GLY A 14 -17.83 -9.97 -26.18
CA GLY A 14 -18.65 -11.11 -26.63
C GLY A 14 -18.46 -12.40 -25.81
N ILE A 15 -17.34 -12.58 -25.11
CA ILE A 15 -17.09 -13.73 -24.21
C ILE A 15 -17.95 -13.65 -22.95
N GLY A 16 -18.05 -12.47 -22.32
CA GLY A 16 -18.90 -12.26 -21.14
C GLY A 16 -20.38 -12.41 -21.49
N ILE A 17 -20.78 -11.88 -22.65
CA ILE A 17 -22.14 -11.99 -23.18
C ILE A 17 -22.48 -13.46 -23.50
N TYR A 18 -21.57 -14.20 -24.13
CA TYR A 18 -21.76 -15.61 -24.46
C TYR A 18 -21.88 -16.50 -23.21
N LEU A 19 -21.02 -16.30 -22.20
CA LEU A 19 -21.09 -17.05 -20.96
C LEU A 19 -22.35 -16.72 -20.16
N PHE A 20 -22.77 -15.46 -20.17
CA PHE A 20 -24.04 -15.05 -19.58
C PHE A 20 -25.23 -15.70 -20.28
N ASP A 21 -25.29 -15.66 -21.61
CA ASP A 21 -26.36 -16.29 -22.41
C ASP A 21 -26.41 -17.81 -22.22
N LYS A 22 -25.25 -18.47 -22.13
CA LYS A 22 -25.18 -19.92 -21.89
C LYS A 22 -25.63 -20.34 -20.49
N ILE A 23 -25.38 -19.54 -19.46
CA ILE A 23 -25.69 -19.87 -18.07
C ILE A 23 -27.10 -19.38 -17.68
N TRP A 24 -27.51 -18.21 -18.16
CA TRP A 24 -28.73 -17.52 -17.77
C TRP A 24 -29.69 -17.25 -18.93
N GLY A 25 -29.22 -17.28 -20.17
CA GLY A 25 -30.02 -16.91 -21.36
C GLY A 25 -31.20 -17.84 -21.61
N SER A 26 -31.14 -19.12 -21.20
CA SER A 26 -32.30 -20.03 -21.29
C SER A 26 -33.40 -19.73 -20.26
N GLN A 27 -33.10 -18.92 -19.24
CA GLN A 27 -34.06 -18.49 -18.21
C GLN A 27 -34.63 -17.10 -18.50
N ILE A 28 -34.06 -16.38 -19.47
CA ILE A 28 -34.48 -15.05 -19.87
C ILE A 28 -35.35 -15.18 -21.12
N ASP A 29 -36.59 -14.71 -21.02
CA ASP A 29 -37.50 -14.59 -22.15
C ASP A 29 -37.00 -13.46 -23.08
N TRP A 30 -36.11 -13.81 -24.00
CA TRP A 30 -35.44 -12.87 -24.89
C TRP A 30 -36.40 -12.12 -25.81
N ASP A 31 -37.56 -12.70 -26.10
CA ASP A 31 -38.61 -12.04 -26.89
C ASP A 31 -39.21 -10.87 -26.10
N LYS A 32 -39.50 -11.05 -24.80
CA LYS A 32 -39.87 -9.95 -23.89
C LYS A 32 -38.74 -8.92 -23.71
N PHE A 33 -37.48 -9.36 -23.69
CA PHE A 33 -36.34 -8.46 -23.56
C PHE A 33 -36.08 -7.64 -24.85
N ARG A 34 -36.34 -8.21 -26.02
CA ARG A 34 -36.20 -7.53 -27.32
C ARG A 34 -37.33 -6.52 -27.56
N GLU A 35 -38.53 -6.79 -27.03
CA GLU A 35 -39.63 -5.81 -26.94
C GLU A 35 -39.40 -4.75 -25.85
N PHE A 36 -38.45 -4.98 -24.94
CA PHE A 36 -38.07 -4.08 -23.87
C PHE A 36 -37.30 -2.88 -24.42
N LYS A 37 -38.03 -1.90 -24.98
CA LYS A 37 -37.46 -0.62 -25.38
C LYS A 37 -36.86 0.06 -24.14
N ILE A 38 -35.55 0.28 -24.13
CA ILE A 38 -34.88 1.13 -23.11
C ILE A 38 -35.55 2.51 -23.05
N GLY A 39 -36.09 2.99 -24.18
CA GLY A 39 -36.93 4.18 -24.27
C GLY A 39 -38.19 4.12 -23.40
N ASN A 40 -38.82 2.95 -23.21
CA ASN A 40 -39.98 2.78 -22.32
C ASN A 40 -39.60 2.73 -20.83
N LEU A 41 -38.33 2.42 -20.52
CA LEU A 41 -37.79 2.52 -19.16
C LEU A 41 -37.43 3.98 -18.81
N LEU A 42 -36.91 4.72 -19.79
CA LEU A 42 -36.63 6.16 -19.69
C LEU A 42 -37.89 7.03 -19.75
N SER A 43 -38.95 6.58 -20.43
CA SER A 43 -40.25 7.26 -20.48
C SER A 43 -41.17 6.88 -19.32
N LYS A 44 -40.80 5.86 -18.53
CA LYS A 44 -41.51 5.51 -17.31
C LYS A 44 -41.31 6.67 -16.33
N GLN A 45 -42.38 7.24 -15.78
CA GLN A 45 -42.27 8.19 -14.69
C GLN A 45 -41.61 7.49 -13.50
N ILE A 46 -40.29 7.64 -13.40
CA ILE A 46 -39.50 7.14 -12.28
C ILE A 46 -39.99 7.93 -11.07
N SER A 47 -40.66 7.25 -10.13
CA SER A 47 -41.10 7.92 -8.91
C SER A 47 -39.88 8.41 -8.15
N LEU A 48 -39.96 9.61 -7.57
CA LEU A 48 -38.88 10.21 -6.78
C LEU A 48 -38.34 9.23 -5.71
N LEU A 49 -39.22 8.40 -5.16
CA LEU A 49 -38.91 7.35 -4.20
C LEU A 49 -38.04 6.23 -4.79
N SER A 50 -38.32 5.78 -6.02
CA SER A 50 -37.49 4.79 -6.71
C SER A 50 -36.08 5.31 -7.03
N LEU A 51 -35.95 6.61 -7.35
CA LEU A 51 -34.66 7.25 -7.56
C LEU A 51 -33.85 7.32 -6.25
N ILE A 52 -34.48 7.70 -5.13
CA ILE A 52 -33.83 7.75 -3.81
C ILE A 52 -33.36 6.37 -3.38
N ILE A 53 -34.18 5.33 -3.57
CA ILE A 53 -33.80 3.94 -3.26
C ILE A 53 -32.59 3.51 -4.10
N PHE A 54 -32.59 3.84 -5.40
CA PHE A 54 -31.48 3.49 -6.29
C PHE A 54 -30.17 4.18 -5.88
N VAL A 55 -30.21 5.46 -5.51
CA VAL A 55 -29.04 6.19 -5.01
C VAL A 55 -28.56 5.59 -3.69
N GLY A 56 -29.47 5.26 -2.77
CA GLY A 56 -29.15 4.61 -1.50
C GLY A 56 -28.46 3.25 -1.68
N LEU A 57 -29.01 2.40 -2.57
CA LEU A 57 -28.40 1.12 -2.93
C LEU A 57 -27.03 1.28 -3.57
N SER A 58 -26.87 2.27 -4.45
CA SER A 58 -25.59 2.56 -5.12
C SER A 58 -24.51 2.99 -4.10
N ILE A 59 -24.88 3.82 -3.13
CA ILE A 59 -23.99 4.21 -2.02
C ILE A 59 -23.61 3.00 -1.16
N LEU A 60 -24.59 2.16 -0.82
CA LEU A 60 -24.37 0.93 -0.04
C LEU A 60 -23.38 -0.01 -0.77
N ILE A 61 -23.60 -0.27 -2.06
CA ILE A 61 -22.72 -1.09 -2.89
C ILE A 61 -21.31 -0.47 -2.96
N TYR A 62 -21.19 0.85 -3.11
CA TYR A 62 -19.90 1.53 -3.09
C TYR A 62 -19.14 1.31 -1.77
N PHE A 63 -19.80 1.43 -0.62
CA PHE A 63 -19.17 1.18 0.68
C PHE A 63 -18.76 -0.29 0.87
N ILE A 64 -19.60 -1.23 0.41
CA ILE A 64 -19.29 -2.67 0.41
C ILE A 64 -18.03 -2.93 -0.43
N LEU A 65 -18.02 -2.47 -1.69
CA LEU A 65 -16.86 -2.64 -2.58
C LEU A 65 -15.60 -1.97 -2.01
N LYS A 66 -15.72 -0.76 -1.46
CA LYS A 66 -14.58 -0.06 -0.81
C LYS A 66 -13.99 -0.85 0.36
N ARG A 67 -14.81 -1.61 1.10
CA ARG A 67 -14.34 -2.47 2.20
C ARG A 67 -13.62 -3.73 1.68
N PHE A 68 -14.05 -4.27 0.54
CA PHE A 68 -13.45 -5.47 -0.07
C PHE A 68 -12.24 -5.20 -0.95
N VAL A 69 -12.08 -3.97 -1.46
CA VAL A 69 -10.83 -3.49 -2.04
C VAL A 69 -9.84 -3.28 -0.88
N LYS A 70 -9.34 -4.38 -0.34
CA LYS A 70 -8.10 -4.37 0.45
C LYS A 70 -7.06 -3.71 -0.45
N LYS A 71 -6.46 -2.62 0.00
CA LYS A 71 -5.24 -2.12 -0.62
C LYS A 71 -4.29 -3.31 -0.67
N ASP A 72 -3.93 -3.77 -1.87
CA ASP A 72 -2.88 -4.77 -2.07
C ASP A 72 -1.61 -4.24 -1.43
N THR A 73 -1.46 -4.53 -0.15
CA THR A 73 -0.25 -4.18 0.55
C THR A 73 0.77 -5.17 0.07
N ILE A 74 1.76 -4.67 -0.65
CA ILE A 74 2.94 -5.40 -1.07
C ILE A 74 3.56 -6.18 0.12
N TYR A 75 3.33 -5.71 1.35
CA TYR A 75 3.85 -6.30 2.58
C TYR A 75 2.79 -6.97 3.46
N ASN A 76 3.10 -8.19 3.91
CA ASN A 76 2.33 -8.93 4.90
C ASN A 76 2.44 -8.28 6.31
N ARG A 77 1.65 -8.75 7.28
CA ARG A 77 1.60 -8.18 8.64
C ARG A 77 2.99 -8.13 9.32
N LYS A 78 3.76 -9.21 9.18
CA LYS A 78 5.10 -9.37 9.77
C LYS A 78 6.10 -8.39 9.16
N GLN A 79 6.11 -8.29 7.84
CA GLN A 79 6.92 -7.34 7.10
C GLN A 79 6.59 -5.90 7.50
N ARG A 80 5.31 -5.55 7.65
CA ARG A 80 4.90 -4.22 8.11
C ARG A 80 5.37 -3.90 9.53
N GLN A 81 5.45 -4.89 10.42
CA GLN A 81 5.96 -4.68 11.77
C GLN A 81 7.45 -4.37 11.76
N LEU A 82 8.25 -5.16 11.02
CA LEU A 82 9.69 -4.90 10.88
C LEU A 82 9.97 -3.55 10.21
N ARG A 83 9.14 -3.11 9.27
CA ARG A 83 9.29 -1.79 8.63
C ARG A 83 9.12 -0.60 9.57
N LYS A 84 8.58 -0.80 10.78
CA LYS A 84 8.51 0.24 11.81
C LYS A 84 9.81 0.39 12.58
N ILE A 85 10.76 -0.53 12.39
CA ILE A 85 12.10 -0.47 13.00
C ILE A 85 12.98 0.29 12.00
N ASP A 86 12.79 1.60 11.94
CA ASP A 86 13.41 2.51 10.97
C ASP A 86 14.40 3.49 11.60
N LYS A 87 14.61 3.40 12.92
CA LYS A 87 15.54 4.25 13.66
C LYS A 87 16.21 3.55 14.83
N MET A 88 17.39 4.05 15.19
CA MET A 88 18.12 3.72 16.42
C MET A 88 18.80 4.98 16.94
N GLU A 89 18.72 5.19 18.24
CA GLU A 89 19.31 6.32 18.94
C GLU A 89 20.48 5.82 19.80
N ASP A 90 21.63 6.47 19.66
CA ASP A 90 22.77 6.32 20.56
C ASP A 90 22.90 7.63 21.34
N ASN A 91 22.22 7.65 22.49
CA ASN A 91 22.17 8.81 23.37
C ASN A 91 23.53 9.14 24.00
N GLN A 92 24.44 8.17 24.11
CA GLN A 92 25.76 8.38 24.68
C GLN A 92 26.63 9.22 23.72
N ASN A 93 26.59 8.90 22.44
CA ASN A 93 27.35 9.62 21.42
C ASN A 93 26.57 10.77 20.76
N GLY A 94 25.29 10.94 21.10
CA GLY A 94 24.42 11.95 20.51
C GLY A 94 24.20 11.71 19.01
N LEU A 95 23.89 10.45 18.66
CA LEU A 95 23.68 10.01 17.29
C LEU A 95 22.28 9.45 17.11
N LEU A 96 21.72 9.71 15.93
CA LEU A 96 20.47 9.13 15.46
C LEU A 96 20.71 8.49 14.10
N PHE A 97 20.42 7.19 14.01
CA PHE A 97 20.46 6.43 12.78
C PHE A 97 19.05 6.26 12.25
N ARG A 98 18.85 6.46 10.94
CA ARG A 98 17.58 6.22 10.26
C ARG A 98 17.81 5.38 9.01
N TRP A 99 16.88 4.50 8.68
CA TRP A 99 16.97 3.63 7.51
C TRP A 99 15.58 3.15 7.06
N GLY A 100 15.49 2.68 5.83
CA GLY A 100 14.33 1.95 5.32
C GLY A 100 14.54 0.44 5.44
N VAL A 101 13.52 -0.30 5.88
CA VAL A 101 13.52 -1.78 5.85
C VAL A 101 12.80 -2.27 4.60
N TYR A 102 13.46 -3.17 3.89
CA TYR A 102 13.00 -3.81 2.65
C TYR A 102 13.15 -5.34 2.75
N PHE A 103 12.61 -6.05 1.76
CA PHE A 103 12.60 -7.50 1.72
C PHE A 103 13.02 -7.99 0.34
N ASP A 104 13.88 -8.99 0.30
CA ASP A 104 14.26 -9.66 -0.95
C ASP A 104 13.15 -10.60 -1.45
N TYR A 105 13.40 -11.27 -2.59
CA TYR A 105 12.48 -12.27 -3.15
C TYR A 105 12.23 -13.46 -2.21
N GLY A 106 13.19 -13.77 -1.32
CA GLY A 106 13.07 -14.79 -0.27
C GLY A 106 12.39 -14.30 1.01
N SER A 107 11.85 -13.07 1.01
CA SER A 107 11.29 -12.40 2.20
C SER A 107 12.29 -12.16 3.33
N LYS A 108 13.60 -12.20 3.07
CA LYS A 108 14.64 -11.85 4.03
C LYS A 108 14.69 -10.33 4.19
N PRO A 109 14.63 -9.81 5.44
CA PRO A 109 14.73 -8.38 5.68
C PRO A 109 16.16 -7.87 5.43
N PHE A 110 16.28 -6.65 4.89
CA PHE A 110 17.53 -5.90 4.78
C PHE A 110 17.24 -4.39 4.91
N ILE A 111 18.29 -3.59 5.12
CA ILE A 111 18.15 -2.13 5.20
C ILE A 111 18.73 -1.41 3.99
N SER A 112 18.09 -0.31 3.62
CA SER A 112 18.59 0.67 2.65
C SER A 112 18.57 2.07 3.27
N ASP A 113 19.29 2.99 2.62
CA ASP A 113 19.23 4.42 2.93
C ASP A 113 19.60 4.72 4.39
N LEU A 114 20.63 4.03 4.90
CA LEU A 114 21.15 4.28 6.24
C LEU A 114 21.76 5.68 6.29
N GLU A 115 21.12 6.55 7.06
CA GLU A 115 21.53 7.93 7.28
C GLU A 115 21.85 8.14 8.76
N THR A 116 22.91 8.89 9.02
CA THR A 116 23.31 9.25 10.38
C THR A 116 23.10 10.74 10.63
N TYR A 117 22.64 11.05 11.83
CA TYR A 117 22.29 12.39 12.28
C TYR A 117 22.96 12.68 13.63
N CYS A 118 23.35 13.93 13.82
CA CYS A 118 23.91 14.45 15.06
C CYS A 118 22.79 15.09 15.87
N THR A 119 22.55 14.61 17.09
CA THR A 119 21.53 15.16 17.99
C THR A 119 22.12 16.18 18.98
N LYS A 120 23.45 16.36 19.01
CA LYS A 120 24.14 17.32 19.90
C LYS A 120 23.82 18.80 19.62
N HIS A 121 23.21 19.12 18.48
CA HIS A 121 22.90 20.49 18.06
C HIS A 121 21.43 20.88 18.29
N GLY A 122 20.66 20.06 19.00
CA GLY A 122 19.23 20.29 19.22
C GLY A 122 18.36 19.78 18.07
N GLU A 123 17.15 20.34 17.97
CA GLU A 123 16.17 19.98 16.93
C GLU A 123 16.10 21.06 15.84
N PRO A 124 16.12 20.70 14.54
CA PRO A 124 16.21 19.34 14.01
C PRO A 124 17.63 18.75 14.11
N PRO A 125 17.77 17.42 14.24
CA PRO A 125 19.07 16.77 14.26
C PRO A 125 19.77 16.92 12.90
N ILE A 126 21.09 17.14 12.94
CA ILE A 126 21.87 17.52 11.76
C ILE A 126 22.38 16.29 11.03
N ARG A 127 22.01 16.12 9.76
CA ARG A 127 22.49 15.02 8.92
C ARG A 127 24.02 15.08 8.75
N PHE A 128 24.66 13.91 8.82
CA PHE A 128 26.08 13.77 8.55
C PHE A 128 26.41 13.97 7.06
N VAL A 129 27.57 14.56 6.80
CA VAL A 129 28.15 14.69 5.46
C VAL A 129 29.48 13.96 5.48
N ASN A 130 29.72 13.05 4.52
CA ASN A 130 30.93 12.22 4.47
C ASN A 130 31.22 11.48 5.80
N ASN A 131 30.17 10.89 6.40
CA ASN A 131 30.24 10.15 7.67
C ASN A 131 30.72 10.96 8.87
N ARG A 132 30.56 12.30 8.84
CA ARG A 132 30.92 13.21 9.93
C ARG A 132 29.85 14.28 10.14
N CYS A 133 29.81 14.86 11.33
CA CYS A 133 29.00 16.06 11.58
C CYS A 133 29.60 17.27 10.83
N PRO A 134 28.79 18.11 10.16
CA PRO A 134 29.31 19.26 9.41
C PRO A 134 29.81 20.42 10.29
N TYR A 135 29.48 20.44 11.58
CA TYR A 135 29.93 21.49 12.52
C TYR A 135 31.34 21.21 13.02
N GLN A 136 32.29 22.11 12.73
CA GLN A 136 33.71 21.91 13.01
C GLN A 136 34.04 21.66 14.49
N ASP A 137 33.34 22.37 15.38
CA ASP A 137 33.53 22.29 16.83
C ASP A 137 32.82 21.07 17.47
N CYS A 138 32.05 20.31 16.69
CA CYS A 138 31.36 19.14 17.20
C CYS A 138 32.33 17.97 17.38
N THR A 139 32.22 17.28 18.52
CA THR A 139 32.95 16.02 18.76
C THR A 139 32.67 14.97 17.69
N ASN A 140 31.45 14.94 17.15
CA ASN A 140 31.02 14.02 16.10
C ASN A 140 31.54 14.41 14.69
N ASN A 141 32.20 15.55 14.52
CA ASN A 141 32.93 15.89 13.29
C ASN A 141 34.31 15.19 13.25
N ARG A 142 34.92 14.97 14.42
CA ARG A 142 36.24 14.32 14.54
C ARG A 142 36.16 12.80 14.45
N GLN A 143 34.99 12.24 14.74
CA GLN A 143 34.72 10.81 14.67
C GLN A 143 34.13 10.45 13.31
N THR A 144 34.72 9.46 12.64
CA THR A 144 34.17 8.94 11.38
C THR A 144 33.34 7.70 11.69
N ILE A 145 32.07 7.71 11.30
CA ILE A 145 31.18 6.57 11.53
C ILE A 145 31.39 5.52 10.44
N ASN A 146 31.62 4.28 10.84
CA ASN A 146 31.64 3.14 9.94
C ASN A 146 30.21 2.67 9.65
N THR A 147 29.61 3.21 8.59
CA THR A 147 28.24 2.90 8.17
C THR A 147 28.05 1.43 7.79
N HIS A 148 29.08 0.74 7.30
CA HIS A 148 29.02 -0.69 7.00
C HIS A 148 28.85 -1.54 8.26
N TYR A 149 29.60 -1.22 9.31
CA TYR A 149 29.49 -1.93 10.58
C TYR A 149 28.11 -1.72 11.22
N VAL A 150 27.64 -0.47 11.24
CA VAL A 150 26.29 -0.13 11.75
C VAL A 150 25.21 -0.86 10.95
N LYS A 151 25.32 -0.87 9.61
CA LYS A 151 24.40 -1.61 8.74
C LYS A 151 24.36 -3.10 9.09
N ASN A 152 25.51 -3.75 9.19
CA ASN A 152 25.58 -5.18 9.53
C ASN A 152 24.97 -5.49 10.89
N LEU A 153 25.19 -4.62 11.88
CA LEU A 153 24.60 -4.77 13.22
C LEU A 153 23.07 -4.70 13.16
N ILE A 154 22.52 -3.70 12.48
CA ILE A 154 21.07 -3.51 12.33
C ILE A 154 20.46 -4.69 11.57
N GLU A 155 21.06 -5.11 10.46
CA GLU A 155 20.56 -6.24 9.66
C GLU A 155 20.58 -7.55 10.46
N SER A 156 21.61 -7.79 11.27
CA SER A 156 21.68 -8.96 12.15
C SER A 156 20.55 -8.97 13.18
N ASP A 157 20.25 -7.82 13.81
CA ASP A 157 19.12 -7.70 14.74
C ASP A 157 17.76 -7.90 14.03
N LEU A 158 17.59 -7.32 12.83
CA LEU A 158 16.37 -7.49 12.04
C LEU A 158 16.13 -8.95 11.64
N ILE A 159 17.19 -9.67 11.25
CA ILE A 159 17.12 -11.11 10.92
C ILE A 159 16.72 -11.91 12.16
N ASN A 160 17.35 -11.66 13.30
CA ASN A 160 17.00 -12.32 14.57
C ASN A 160 15.52 -12.09 14.94
N LYS A 161 15.03 -10.86 14.81
CA LYS A 161 13.61 -10.52 15.04
C LYS A 161 12.68 -11.21 14.04
N TRP A 162 13.08 -11.30 12.77
CA TRP A 162 12.33 -12.02 11.74
C TRP A 162 12.21 -13.51 12.05
N GLU A 163 13.29 -14.16 12.49
CA GLU A 163 13.30 -15.59 12.81
C GLU A 163 12.50 -15.93 14.05
N LYS A 164 12.58 -15.09 15.10
CA LYS A 164 11.81 -15.27 16.35
C LYS A 164 10.32 -15.02 16.21
N SER A 165 9.93 -14.24 15.20
CA SER A 165 8.52 -13.93 14.89
C SER A 165 7.87 -15.02 14.01
N LYS A 166 8.28 -16.29 14.16
CA LYS A 166 7.68 -17.46 13.51
C LYS A 166 6.41 -17.89 14.22
#